data_AF-A0A9E5NUT1-F1
#
_entry.id   AF-A0A9E5NUT1-F1
#
_cell.length_a   1.000
_cell.length_b   1.000
_cell.length_c   1.000
_cell.angle_alpha   90.00
_cell.angle_beta   90.00
_cell.angle_gamma   90.00
#
_symmetry.space_group_name_H-M   'P 1'
#
loop_
_entity.id
_entity.type
_entity.pdbx_description
1 polymer ?
#
loop_
_entity_poly.entity_id
_entity_poly.type
_entity_poly.pdbx_seq_one_letter_code
_entity_poly.pdbx_strand_id
1 'polypeptide(L)'
;MAEFGELCLWAAAPLAGLAAAASIAGGWARRGSLAVLGGRAADTTALLLLLATAGLGHALVVVELRYVYVAAHSGFQHPWYWRLAALWSAPAGGALLITFLVAALAALSHRLERTRSSAARTGTLAALVILGLLVLARARPFAQLAVPAVAGLGLPLEVEDVTWQLQTWAMYLAVGCAAFVFAGSLGGQLVESRGEGRGERGAVTLGAGLLTAAVLAAVWRAYASEGQLLGASGLSSVAVNVPAWALAISYLHAPGGAAAPAWAVRWQRILGVALFPAAIGAAASLLAAPGAGLTVAPWAAGFAVGVVSGGLAGFAPLGRVAGAPQPIPGYGPFALLGSLSGLGVAGVAALWALLGGSFWPYVAWPIAFIALAGIVAWSVQRRAGGWKRVWPAAAFLAAVGVVAAYGLSGWRAAEFAVAGGLAAAVLAGFAADMVRLRAARRALAGSDLGVALRLFRARARRRRSSALAHLGAALIVLGIAAGALTRTAMRTVEPGESLNLPSRLGARISVTYLGLSRYRVDDLERQVASFRLDRGDAPPEIVTAAVTYDWMGRRQVRTPAVRRGVLHDVIVQFSSQRGSEAVDCRLSISFLAGLVWLGGVLVLLSLALRGRSLG
;
A
#
# COMPACT_ATOMS: atom_id res chain seq x y z
N MET A 1 17.41 -26.35 -17.28
CA MET A 1 16.12 -25.81 -16.77
C MET A 1 15.81 -24.41 -17.28
N ALA A 2 16.77 -23.48 -17.27
CA ALA A 2 16.55 -22.10 -17.72
C ALA A 2 16.23 -21.96 -19.23
N GLU A 3 16.93 -22.68 -20.11
CA GLU A 3 16.63 -22.70 -21.56
C GLU A 3 15.20 -23.18 -21.84
N PHE A 4 14.75 -24.22 -21.13
CA PHE A 4 13.37 -24.67 -21.19
C PHE A 4 12.40 -23.60 -20.68
N GLY A 5 12.77 -22.85 -19.63
CA GLY A 5 12.01 -21.71 -19.15
C GLY A 5 11.88 -20.57 -20.18
N GLU A 6 12.95 -20.30 -20.94
CA GLU A 6 12.94 -19.32 -22.03
C GLU A 6 12.02 -19.77 -23.18
N LEU A 7 12.07 -21.04 -23.57
CA LEU A 7 11.15 -21.62 -24.55
C LEU A 7 9.69 -21.49 -24.09
N CYS A 8 9.42 -21.78 -22.81
CA CYS A 8 8.09 -21.63 -22.24
C CYS A 8 7.61 -20.16 -22.26
N LEU A 9 8.50 -19.21 -21.98
CA LEU A 9 8.18 -17.78 -22.02
C LEU A 9 7.73 -17.35 -23.43
N TRP A 10 8.45 -17.77 -24.46
CA TRP A 10 8.11 -17.42 -25.84
C TRP A 10 6.89 -18.18 -26.36
N ALA A 11 6.72 -19.45 -25.99
CA ALA A 11 5.53 -20.24 -26.32
C ALA A 11 4.25 -19.67 -25.67
N ALA A 12 4.36 -18.97 -24.54
CA ALA A 12 3.21 -18.34 -23.88
C ALA A 12 2.58 -17.21 -24.71
N ALA A 13 3.35 -16.52 -25.57
CA ALA A 13 2.87 -15.37 -26.34
C ALA A 13 1.74 -15.66 -27.33
N PRO A 14 1.86 -16.62 -28.27
CA PRO A 14 0.75 -16.93 -29.17
C PRO A 14 -0.49 -17.45 -28.41
N LEU A 15 -0.29 -18.20 -27.33
CA LEU A 15 -1.41 -18.71 -26.51
C LEU A 15 -2.10 -17.60 -25.72
N ALA A 16 -1.37 -16.60 -25.23
CA ALA A 16 -1.95 -15.42 -24.60
C ALA A 16 -2.80 -14.62 -25.61
N GLY A 17 -2.32 -14.50 -26.86
CA GLY A 17 -3.07 -13.93 -27.97
C GLY A 17 -4.38 -14.68 -28.24
N LEU A 18 -4.31 -16.01 -28.34
CA LEU A 18 -5.49 -16.85 -28.50
C LEU A 18 -6.47 -16.73 -27.32
N ALA A 19 -5.96 -16.74 -26.09
CA ALA A 19 -6.74 -16.59 -24.87
C ALA A 19 -7.51 -15.25 -24.85
N ALA A 20 -6.83 -14.16 -25.21
CA ALA A 20 -7.45 -12.83 -25.30
C ALA A 20 -8.53 -12.80 -26.38
N ALA A 21 -8.19 -13.17 -27.62
CA ALA A 21 -9.09 -13.09 -28.76
C ALA A 21 -10.33 -13.99 -28.59
N ALA A 22 -10.12 -15.27 -28.26
CA ALA A 22 -11.22 -16.24 -28.14
C ALA A 22 -12.13 -15.94 -26.94
N SER A 23 -11.58 -15.48 -25.81
CA SER A 23 -12.40 -15.12 -24.64
C SER A 23 -13.21 -13.84 -24.85
N ILE A 24 -12.62 -12.81 -25.47
CA ILE A 24 -13.33 -11.57 -25.84
C ILE A 24 -14.41 -11.88 -26.87
N ALA A 25 -14.08 -12.61 -27.94
CA ALA A 25 -15.04 -12.98 -28.97
C ALA A 25 -16.17 -13.88 -28.40
N GLY A 26 -15.83 -14.84 -27.54
CA GLY A 26 -16.81 -15.70 -26.86
C GLY A 26 -17.76 -14.92 -25.95
N GLY A 27 -17.21 -13.96 -25.19
CA GLY A 27 -17.99 -13.02 -24.41
C GLY A 27 -18.89 -12.15 -25.28
N TRP A 28 -18.34 -11.49 -26.30
CA TRP A 28 -19.07 -10.56 -27.15
C TRP A 28 -20.16 -11.26 -27.98
N ALA A 29 -19.79 -12.30 -28.74
CA ALA A 29 -20.66 -13.05 -29.65
C ALA A 29 -21.55 -14.10 -28.96
N ARG A 30 -21.48 -14.22 -27.63
CA ARG A 30 -22.24 -15.20 -26.83
C ARG A 30 -22.00 -16.67 -27.24
N ARG A 31 -20.79 -16.97 -27.71
CA ARG A 31 -20.39 -18.32 -28.13
C ARG A 31 -19.62 -19.04 -27.03
N GLY A 32 -20.28 -19.97 -26.34
CA GLY A 32 -19.70 -20.73 -25.25
C GLY A 32 -18.44 -21.51 -25.64
N SER A 33 -18.39 -22.05 -26.87
CA SER A 33 -17.22 -22.77 -27.39
C SER A 33 -15.96 -21.90 -27.47
N LEU A 34 -16.09 -20.66 -27.93
CA LEU A 34 -14.98 -19.69 -27.97
C LEU A 34 -14.53 -19.29 -26.56
N ALA A 35 -15.47 -19.13 -25.63
CA ALA A 35 -15.15 -18.84 -24.23
C ALA A 35 -14.39 -20.01 -23.56
N VAL A 36 -14.74 -21.26 -23.88
CA VAL A 36 -14.01 -22.46 -23.41
C VAL A 36 -12.63 -22.55 -24.05
N LEU A 37 -12.51 -22.30 -25.36
CA LEU A 37 -11.22 -22.27 -26.05
C LEU A 37 -10.28 -21.23 -25.43
N GLY A 38 -10.78 -20.00 -25.25
CA GLY A 38 -10.01 -18.91 -24.63
C GLY A 38 -9.63 -19.22 -23.18
N GLY A 39 -10.51 -19.85 -22.42
CA GLY A 39 -10.23 -20.34 -21.07
C GLY A 39 -9.11 -21.39 -21.02
N ARG A 40 -9.16 -22.39 -21.89
CA ARG A 40 -8.11 -23.42 -22.00
C ARG A 40 -6.78 -22.83 -22.47
N ALA A 41 -6.81 -21.88 -23.40
CA ALA A 41 -5.60 -21.16 -23.80
C ALA A 41 -5.00 -20.38 -22.62
N ALA A 42 -5.84 -19.73 -21.79
CA ALA A 42 -5.39 -19.05 -20.58
C ALA A 42 -4.78 -20.02 -19.55
N ASP A 43 -5.35 -21.21 -19.36
CA ASP A 43 -4.78 -22.26 -18.51
C ASP A 43 -3.37 -22.66 -18.97
N THR A 44 -3.18 -22.89 -20.27
CA THR A 44 -1.88 -23.25 -20.84
C THR A 44 -0.87 -22.09 -20.74
N THR A 45 -1.29 -20.85 -21.02
CA THR A 45 -0.45 -19.67 -20.84
C THR A 45 0.03 -19.52 -19.40
N ALA A 46 -0.86 -19.73 -18.42
CA ALA A 46 -0.49 -19.69 -17.00
C ALA A 46 0.53 -20.78 -16.62
N LEU A 47 0.36 -22.00 -17.15
CA LEU A 47 1.31 -23.10 -16.94
C LEU A 47 2.69 -22.79 -17.54
N LEU A 48 2.75 -22.29 -18.77
CA LEU A 48 4.01 -21.93 -19.42
C LEU A 48 4.74 -20.81 -18.68
N LEU A 49 4.01 -19.78 -18.23
CA LEU A 49 4.60 -18.71 -17.43
C LEU A 49 5.05 -19.18 -16.04
N LEU A 50 4.34 -20.15 -15.43
CA LEU A 50 4.81 -20.80 -14.20
C LEU A 50 6.13 -21.53 -14.44
N LEU A 51 6.24 -22.30 -15.53
CA LEU A 51 7.45 -23.03 -15.89
C LEU A 51 8.62 -22.07 -16.21
N ALA A 52 8.36 -20.98 -16.91
CA ALA A 52 9.35 -19.92 -17.13
C ALA A 52 9.82 -19.31 -15.80
N THR A 53 8.89 -18.96 -14.92
CA THR A 53 9.19 -18.40 -13.58
C THR A 53 10.01 -19.39 -12.74
N ALA A 54 9.65 -20.67 -12.74
CA ALA A 54 10.38 -21.73 -12.05
C ALA A 54 11.78 -21.96 -12.66
N GLY A 55 11.90 -21.88 -14.00
CA GLY A 55 13.18 -21.98 -14.70
C GLY A 55 14.17 -20.88 -14.29
N LEU A 56 13.71 -19.62 -14.22
CA LEU A 56 14.52 -18.51 -13.74
C LEU A 56 14.84 -18.65 -12.24
N GLY A 57 13.86 -19.01 -11.42
CA GLY A 57 14.04 -19.26 -9.99
C GLY A 57 15.09 -20.35 -9.71
N HIS A 58 15.05 -21.44 -10.47
CA HIS A 58 16.08 -22.49 -10.40
C HIS A 58 17.47 -21.93 -10.75
N ALA A 59 17.60 -21.20 -11.85
CA ALA A 59 18.87 -20.61 -12.28
C ALA A 59 19.48 -19.67 -11.22
N LEU A 60 18.63 -18.91 -10.53
CA LEU A 60 19.04 -18.06 -9.41
C LEU A 60 19.54 -18.87 -8.21
N VAL A 61 18.80 -19.92 -7.83
CA VAL A 61 19.14 -20.79 -6.69
C VAL A 61 20.44 -21.56 -6.92
N VAL A 62 20.69 -22.05 -8.14
CA VAL A 62 21.95 -22.75 -8.47
C VAL A 62 23.07 -21.81 -8.92
N VAL A 63 22.80 -20.49 -9.00
CA VAL A 63 23.75 -19.45 -9.40
C VAL A 63 24.37 -19.74 -10.77
N GLU A 64 23.51 -19.93 -11.78
CA GLU A 64 23.93 -20.21 -13.16
C GLU A 64 24.47 -18.91 -13.83
N LEU A 65 25.75 -18.59 -13.60
CA LEU A 65 26.43 -17.34 -13.99
C LEU A 65 26.62 -17.12 -15.51
N ARG A 66 26.08 -18.01 -16.35
CA ARG A 66 25.94 -17.77 -17.80
C ARG A 66 24.88 -16.73 -18.13
N TYR A 67 23.91 -16.50 -17.24
CA TYR A 67 22.81 -15.56 -17.47
C TYR A 67 23.12 -14.18 -16.89
N VAL A 68 22.91 -13.14 -17.70
CA VAL A 68 23.11 -11.72 -17.32
C VAL A 68 22.34 -11.39 -16.05
N TYR A 69 21.07 -11.82 -15.99
CA TYR A 69 20.23 -11.54 -14.83
C TYR A 69 20.73 -12.21 -13.56
N VAL A 70 21.17 -13.47 -13.65
CA VAL A 70 21.66 -14.24 -12.50
C VAL A 70 22.98 -13.66 -11.99
N ALA A 71 23.91 -13.35 -12.90
CA ALA A 71 25.18 -12.71 -12.55
C ALA A 71 25.00 -11.35 -11.86
N ALA A 72 23.96 -10.59 -12.23
CA ALA A 72 23.69 -9.28 -11.66
C ALA A 72 22.97 -9.32 -10.29
N HIS A 73 22.31 -10.42 -9.90
CA HIS A 73 21.40 -10.43 -8.74
C HIS A 73 21.51 -11.66 -7.83
N SER A 74 22.38 -12.63 -8.13
CA SER A 74 22.57 -13.84 -7.31
C SER A 74 24.07 -14.09 -7.11
N GLY A 75 24.43 -14.72 -5.99
CA GLY A 75 25.82 -15.05 -5.65
C GLY A 75 25.88 -16.15 -4.60
N PHE A 76 26.96 -16.95 -4.60
CA PHE A 76 27.15 -18.09 -3.70
C PHE A 76 27.26 -17.70 -2.22
N GLN A 77 27.60 -16.45 -1.94
CA GLN A 77 27.68 -15.88 -0.60
C GLN A 77 26.30 -15.79 0.09
N HIS A 78 25.19 -15.87 -0.64
CA HIS A 78 23.85 -15.80 -0.07
C HIS A 78 23.20 -17.19 0.07
N PRO A 79 22.51 -17.46 1.18
CA PRO A 79 21.61 -18.61 1.30
C PRO A 79 20.62 -18.72 0.12
N TRP A 80 20.19 -19.95 -0.20
CA TRP A 80 19.34 -20.21 -1.38
C TRP A 80 18.03 -19.41 -1.42
N TYR A 81 17.45 -19.10 -0.25
CA TYR A 81 16.20 -18.35 -0.17
C TYR A 81 16.39 -16.87 -0.52
N TRP A 82 17.55 -16.28 -0.21
CA TRP A 82 17.88 -14.93 -0.67
C TRP A 82 18.21 -14.91 -2.15
N ARG A 83 18.92 -15.92 -2.65
CA ARG A 83 19.11 -16.08 -4.10
C ARG A 83 17.78 -16.19 -4.85
N LEU A 84 16.81 -16.93 -4.31
CA LEU A 84 15.47 -17.01 -4.88
C LEU A 84 14.73 -15.66 -4.82
N ALA A 85 14.99 -14.84 -3.79
CA ALA A 85 14.34 -13.53 -3.64
C ALA A 85 14.64 -12.55 -4.78
N ALA A 86 15.75 -12.75 -5.50
CA ALA A 86 16.07 -12.04 -6.74
C ALA A 86 14.98 -12.18 -7.81
N LEU A 87 14.13 -13.21 -7.72
CA LEU A 87 12.99 -13.38 -8.61
C LEU A 87 11.94 -12.26 -8.46
N TRP A 88 11.77 -11.67 -7.29
CA TRP A 88 10.76 -10.63 -7.05
C TRP A 88 11.34 -9.30 -6.56
N SER A 89 12.66 -9.23 -6.36
CA SER A 89 13.33 -8.01 -5.91
C SER A 89 14.02 -7.21 -7.00
N ALA A 90 14.07 -7.72 -8.22
CA ALA A 90 14.71 -7.05 -9.35
C ALA A 90 13.78 -6.99 -10.58
N PRO A 91 13.99 -6.03 -11.50
CA PRO A 91 12.98 -5.65 -12.49
C PRO A 91 12.50 -6.78 -13.41
N ALA A 92 13.41 -7.54 -14.03
CA ALA A 92 13.05 -8.55 -15.03
C ALA A 92 12.36 -9.78 -14.38
N GLY A 93 12.84 -10.24 -13.23
CA GLY A 93 12.19 -11.29 -12.46
C GLY A 93 10.82 -10.84 -11.93
N GLY A 94 10.75 -9.63 -11.36
CA GLY A 94 9.50 -9.08 -10.84
C GLY A 94 8.43 -8.93 -11.92
N ALA A 95 8.81 -8.47 -13.11
CA ALA A 95 7.93 -8.41 -14.27
C ALA A 95 7.44 -9.80 -14.69
N LEU A 96 8.31 -10.82 -14.65
CA LEU A 96 7.94 -12.21 -14.97
C LEU A 96 6.93 -12.74 -13.97
N LEU A 97 7.19 -12.54 -12.67
CA LEU A 97 6.31 -12.97 -11.60
C LEU A 97 4.93 -12.29 -11.65
N ILE A 98 4.87 -10.97 -11.86
CA ILE A 98 3.60 -10.25 -12.01
C ILE A 98 2.84 -10.74 -13.25
N THR A 99 3.53 -10.95 -14.37
CA THR A 99 2.90 -11.47 -15.60
C THR A 99 2.31 -12.86 -15.39
N PHE A 100 3.02 -13.74 -14.67
CA PHE A 100 2.52 -15.04 -14.24
C PHE A 100 1.28 -14.90 -13.33
N LEU A 101 1.31 -14.04 -12.31
CA LEU A 101 0.17 -13.85 -11.41
C LEU A 101 -1.09 -13.39 -12.15
N VAL A 102 -0.95 -12.48 -13.13
CA VAL A 102 -2.08 -12.04 -13.98
C VAL A 102 -2.59 -13.18 -14.87
N ALA A 103 -1.71 -14.01 -15.43
CA ALA A 103 -2.10 -15.19 -16.20
C ALA A 103 -2.84 -16.23 -15.34
N ALA A 104 -2.37 -16.47 -14.12
CA ALA A 104 -3.03 -17.35 -13.16
C ALA A 104 -4.44 -16.86 -12.80
N LEU A 105 -4.62 -15.53 -12.68
CA LEU A 105 -5.96 -14.93 -12.48
C LEU A 105 -6.86 -15.10 -13.72
N ALA A 106 -6.31 -15.02 -14.94
CA ALA A 106 -7.07 -15.26 -16.17
C ALA A 106 -7.61 -16.70 -16.22
N ALA A 107 -6.75 -17.67 -15.88
CA ALA A 107 -7.11 -19.08 -15.74
C ALA A 107 -8.15 -19.31 -14.65
N LEU A 108 -7.95 -18.72 -13.45
CA LEU A 108 -8.87 -18.83 -12.33
C LEU A 108 -10.26 -18.23 -12.63
N SER A 109 -10.29 -17.06 -13.27
CA SER A 109 -11.53 -16.39 -13.71
C SER A 109 -12.41 -17.31 -14.55
N HIS A 110 -11.80 -18.07 -15.46
CA HIS A 110 -12.52 -19.02 -16.31
C HIS A 110 -13.02 -20.25 -15.54
N ARG A 111 -12.23 -20.74 -14.57
CA ARG A 111 -12.56 -21.95 -13.79
C ARG A 111 -13.67 -21.71 -12.77
N LEU A 112 -13.66 -20.56 -12.10
CA LEU A 112 -14.62 -20.23 -11.05
C LEU A 112 -15.99 -19.87 -11.61
N GLU A 113 -16.03 -19.18 -12.75
CA GLU A 113 -17.26 -18.67 -13.34
C GLU A 113 -17.25 -18.95 -14.84
N ARG A 114 -18.32 -19.56 -15.36
CA ARG A 114 -18.51 -19.79 -16.81
C ARG A 114 -19.63 -18.93 -17.36
N THR A 115 -19.48 -17.62 -17.19
CA THR A 115 -20.45 -16.61 -17.62
C THR A 115 -19.90 -15.76 -18.75
N ARG A 116 -20.77 -15.00 -19.41
CA ARG A 116 -20.37 -14.04 -20.45
C ARG A 116 -19.40 -12.97 -19.91
N SER A 117 -19.63 -12.51 -18.68
CA SER A 117 -18.78 -11.53 -18.01
C SER A 117 -17.44 -12.12 -17.58
N SER A 118 -17.40 -13.37 -17.12
CA SER A 118 -16.14 -14.02 -16.76
C SER A 118 -15.28 -14.31 -18.00
N ALA A 119 -15.89 -14.64 -19.15
CA ALA A 119 -15.18 -14.77 -20.42
C ALA A 119 -14.53 -13.43 -20.84
N ALA A 120 -15.28 -12.33 -20.79
CA ALA A 120 -14.71 -11.01 -21.09
C ALA A 120 -13.60 -10.60 -20.10
N ARG A 121 -13.77 -10.93 -18.80
CA ARG A 121 -12.75 -10.72 -17.76
C ARG A 121 -11.48 -11.51 -18.06
N THR A 122 -11.59 -12.80 -18.37
CA THR A 122 -10.46 -13.66 -18.78
C THR A 122 -9.75 -13.09 -20.00
N GLY A 123 -10.51 -12.64 -21.00
CA GLY A 123 -9.95 -12.02 -22.20
C GLY A 123 -9.18 -10.73 -21.93
N THR A 124 -9.71 -9.86 -21.05
CA THR A 124 -9.00 -8.64 -20.63
C THR A 124 -7.74 -8.96 -19.82
N LEU A 125 -7.78 -9.94 -18.92
CA LEU A 125 -6.57 -10.38 -18.19
C LEU A 125 -5.52 -10.95 -19.15
N ALA A 126 -5.91 -11.76 -20.13
CA ALA A 126 -5.00 -12.26 -21.15
C ALA A 126 -4.39 -11.12 -22.00
N ALA A 127 -5.13 -10.05 -22.28
CA ALA A 127 -4.58 -8.85 -22.92
C ALA A 127 -3.52 -8.16 -22.04
N LEU A 128 -3.72 -8.09 -20.72
CA LEU A 128 -2.69 -7.61 -19.80
C LEU A 128 -1.45 -8.53 -19.77
N VAL A 129 -1.62 -9.85 -19.90
CA VAL A 129 -0.50 -10.79 -20.03
C VAL A 129 0.33 -10.50 -21.29
N ILE A 130 -0.32 -10.17 -22.41
CA ILE A 130 0.39 -9.77 -23.65
C ILE A 130 1.25 -8.52 -23.38
N LEU A 131 0.73 -7.51 -22.69
CA LEU A 131 1.53 -6.33 -22.31
C LEU A 131 2.73 -6.71 -21.42
N GLY A 132 2.54 -7.61 -20.45
CA GLY A 132 3.63 -8.14 -19.63
C GLY A 132 4.69 -8.88 -20.45
N LEU A 133 4.27 -9.68 -21.42
CA LEU A 133 5.18 -10.37 -22.36
C LEU A 133 5.97 -9.40 -23.24
N LEU A 134 5.37 -8.27 -23.66
CA LEU A 134 6.11 -7.21 -24.38
C LEU A 134 7.18 -6.55 -23.50
N VAL A 135 6.89 -6.32 -22.23
CA VAL A 135 7.89 -5.85 -21.25
C VAL A 135 9.01 -6.86 -21.10
N LEU A 136 8.68 -8.15 -20.99
CA LEU A 136 9.67 -9.24 -20.86
C LEU A 136 10.52 -9.43 -22.12
N ALA A 137 9.97 -9.17 -23.30
CA ALA A 137 10.73 -9.19 -24.56
C ALA A 137 11.84 -8.12 -24.59
N ARG A 138 11.64 -7.00 -23.88
CA ARG A 138 12.65 -5.96 -23.69
C ARG A 138 13.59 -6.25 -22.52
N ALA A 139 13.05 -6.74 -21.40
CA ALA A 139 13.82 -7.01 -20.20
C ALA A 139 14.75 -8.22 -20.32
N ARG A 140 14.43 -9.19 -21.21
CA ARG A 140 15.21 -10.39 -21.53
C ARG A 140 15.77 -11.10 -20.27
N PRO A 141 14.91 -11.66 -19.40
CA PRO A 141 15.35 -12.30 -18.15
C PRO A 141 16.30 -13.48 -18.34
N PHE A 142 16.29 -14.12 -19.52
CA PHE A 142 17.15 -15.26 -19.88
C PHE A 142 18.33 -14.86 -20.79
N ALA A 143 18.65 -13.57 -20.91
CA ALA A 143 19.80 -13.13 -21.69
C ALA A 143 21.09 -13.78 -21.18
N GLN A 144 21.89 -14.32 -22.10
CA GLN A 144 23.16 -14.97 -21.79
C GLN A 144 24.34 -14.02 -22.00
N LEU A 145 25.36 -14.18 -21.18
CA LEU A 145 26.66 -13.54 -21.36
C LEU A 145 27.46 -14.32 -22.40
N ALA A 146 28.24 -13.61 -23.22
CA ALA A 146 29.16 -14.25 -24.17
C ALA A 146 30.24 -15.08 -23.46
N VAL A 147 30.67 -14.61 -22.28
CA VAL A 147 31.57 -15.32 -21.37
C VAL A 147 30.89 -15.36 -20.00
N PRO A 148 30.67 -16.54 -19.39
CA PRO A 148 30.06 -16.65 -18.06
C PRO A 148 30.82 -15.82 -17.02
N ALA A 149 30.08 -15.17 -16.12
CA ALA A 149 30.69 -14.40 -15.03
C ALA A 149 31.42 -15.32 -14.04
N VAL A 150 32.52 -14.85 -13.47
CA VAL A 150 33.29 -15.59 -12.45
C VAL A 150 32.61 -15.53 -11.08
N ALA A 151 31.99 -14.39 -10.76
CA ALA A 151 31.27 -14.16 -9.52
C ALA A 151 30.03 -13.31 -9.79
N GLY A 152 28.95 -13.59 -9.06
CA GLY A 152 27.72 -12.80 -9.14
C GLY A 152 27.68 -11.69 -8.09
N LEU A 153 27.04 -10.57 -8.44
CA LEU A 153 27.00 -9.35 -7.61
C LEU A 153 26.17 -9.53 -6.32
N GLY A 154 25.30 -10.54 -6.26
CA GLY A 154 24.41 -10.76 -5.12
C GLY A 154 23.28 -9.75 -5.02
N LEU A 155 22.54 -9.79 -3.91
CA LEU A 155 21.41 -8.89 -3.66
C LEU A 155 21.81 -7.66 -2.83
N PRO A 156 21.13 -6.52 -3.03
CA PRO A 156 21.22 -5.39 -2.10
C PRO A 156 20.76 -5.82 -0.69
N LEU A 157 21.50 -5.41 0.34
CA LEU A 157 21.22 -5.75 1.75
C LEU A 157 19.79 -5.38 2.21
N GLU A 158 19.21 -4.33 1.64
CA GLU A 158 17.84 -3.89 1.94
C GLU A 158 16.78 -4.94 1.59
N VAL A 159 17.05 -5.76 0.57
CA VAL A 159 16.15 -6.82 0.14
C VAL A 159 16.16 -7.97 1.15
N GLU A 160 17.23 -8.14 1.94
CA GLU A 160 17.31 -9.17 2.97
C GLU A 160 16.51 -8.84 4.25
N ASP A 161 15.81 -7.70 4.26
CA ASP A 161 14.89 -7.34 5.34
C ASP A 161 13.51 -8.00 5.15
N VAL A 162 13.06 -8.77 6.16
CA VAL A 162 11.75 -9.42 6.19
C VAL A 162 10.59 -8.43 5.97
N THR A 163 10.72 -7.20 6.45
CA THR A 163 9.67 -6.19 6.29
C THR A 163 9.63 -5.63 4.87
N TRP A 164 10.78 -5.54 4.21
CA TRP A 164 10.84 -5.27 2.76
C TRP A 164 10.17 -6.40 1.97
N GLN A 165 10.47 -7.66 2.32
CA GLN A 165 9.83 -8.83 1.71
C GLN A 165 8.30 -8.79 1.85
N LEU A 166 7.81 -8.52 3.06
CA LEU A 166 6.38 -8.41 3.34
C LEU A 166 5.72 -7.29 2.51
N GLN A 167 6.37 -6.12 2.42
CA GLN A 167 5.91 -5.00 1.61
C GLN A 167 5.76 -5.40 0.13
N THR A 168 6.79 -6.05 -0.43
CA THR A 168 6.85 -6.44 -1.85
C THR A 168 5.78 -7.47 -2.19
N TRP A 169 5.66 -8.53 -1.39
CA TRP A 169 4.65 -9.57 -1.63
C TRP A 169 3.22 -9.04 -1.47
N ALA A 170 2.98 -8.21 -0.45
CA ALA A 170 1.68 -7.58 -0.28
C ALA A 170 1.33 -6.69 -1.49
N MET A 171 2.29 -5.93 -2.02
CA MET A 171 2.10 -5.13 -3.22
C MET A 171 1.79 -5.98 -4.46
N TYR A 172 2.52 -7.07 -4.69
CA TYR A 172 2.33 -7.92 -5.87
C TYR A 172 0.95 -8.56 -5.88
N LEU A 173 0.50 -9.05 -4.73
CA LEU A 173 -0.84 -9.61 -4.58
C LEU A 173 -1.93 -8.52 -4.73
N ALA A 174 -1.65 -7.29 -4.27
CA ALA A 174 -2.55 -6.16 -4.50
C ALA A 174 -2.66 -5.76 -5.97
N VAL A 175 -1.56 -5.81 -6.73
CA VAL A 175 -1.55 -5.64 -8.19
C VAL A 175 -2.43 -6.68 -8.86
N GLY A 176 -2.34 -7.96 -8.45
CA GLY A 176 -3.21 -9.02 -8.94
C GLY A 176 -4.69 -8.74 -8.66
N CYS A 177 -5.02 -8.35 -7.42
CA CYS A 177 -6.39 -7.95 -7.05
C CYS A 177 -6.89 -6.77 -7.91
N ALA A 178 -6.04 -5.76 -8.13
CA ALA A 178 -6.35 -4.61 -8.96
C ALA A 178 -6.57 -5.00 -10.44
N ALA A 179 -5.73 -5.88 -10.98
CA ALA A 179 -5.85 -6.40 -12.35
C ALA A 179 -7.17 -7.14 -12.55
N PHE A 180 -7.58 -7.95 -11.57
CA PHE A 180 -8.87 -8.66 -11.59
C PHE A 180 -10.06 -7.69 -11.64
N VAL A 181 -10.01 -6.61 -10.85
CA VAL A 181 -11.07 -5.59 -10.77
C VAL A 181 -11.09 -4.72 -12.03
N PHE A 182 -9.92 -4.36 -12.55
CA PHE A 182 -9.76 -3.69 -13.83
C PHE A 182 -10.39 -4.51 -14.95
N ALA A 183 -10.05 -5.81 -15.02
CA ALA A 183 -10.58 -6.72 -16.03
C ALA A 183 -12.09 -6.93 -15.90
N GLY A 184 -12.63 -6.99 -14.68
CA GLY A 184 -14.08 -7.04 -14.45
C GLY A 184 -14.78 -5.76 -14.91
N SER A 185 -14.16 -4.60 -14.64
CA SER A 185 -14.69 -3.29 -15.00
C SER A 185 -14.66 -3.03 -16.51
N LEU A 186 -13.59 -3.43 -17.20
CA LEU A 186 -13.43 -3.25 -18.65
C LEU A 186 -14.14 -4.35 -19.44
N GLY A 187 -13.95 -5.62 -19.05
CA GLY A 187 -14.61 -6.76 -19.68
C GLY A 187 -16.14 -6.69 -19.54
N GLY A 188 -16.63 -6.20 -18.40
CA GLY A 188 -18.05 -5.95 -18.21
C GLY A 188 -18.62 -4.86 -19.13
N GLN A 189 -17.81 -3.89 -19.56
CA GLN A 189 -18.22 -2.90 -20.56
C GLN A 189 -18.37 -3.53 -21.95
N LEU A 190 -17.39 -4.33 -22.38
CA LEU A 190 -17.40 -5.01 -23.68
C LEU A 190 -18.65 -5.87 -23.90
N VAL A 191 -19.20 -6.38 -22.81
CA VAL A 191 -20.33 -7.32 -22.78
C VAL A 191 -21.63 -6.67 -22.30
N GLU A 192 -21.60 -5.40 -21.92
CA GLU A 192 -22.70 -4.65 -21.31
C GLU A 192 -23.28 -5.34 -20.05
N SER A 193 -22.44 -6.05 -19.29
CA SER A 193 -22.89 -6.70 -18.05
C SER A 193 -23.12 -5.67 -16.95
N ARG A 194 -24.26 -5.79 -16.26
CA ARG A 194 -24.59 -4.90 -15.14
C ARG A 194 -23.77 -5.23 -13.90
N GLY A 195 -23.01 -4.23 -13.46
CA GLY A 195 -22.60 -4.09 -12.08
C GLY A 195 -21.45 -5.00 -11.65
N GLU A 196 -20.96 -4.65 -10.46
CA GLU A 196 -19.90 -5.29 -9.72
C GLU A 196 -20.32 -6.70 -9.26
N GLY A 197 -19.55 -7.72 -9.65
CA GLY A 197 -19.70 -9.06 -9.13
C GLY A 197 -19.15 -9.18 -7.70
N ARG A 198 -19.55 -10.26 -7.01
CA ARG A 198 -19.05 -10.55 -5.66
C ARG A 198 -17.52 -10.75 -5.65
N GLY A 199 -16.98 -11.31 -6.74
CA GLY A 199 -15.54 -11.51 -6.93
C GLY A 199 -14.76 -10.20 -6.91
N GLU A 200 -15.21 -9.19 -7.65
CA GLU A 200 -14.54 -7.88 -7.72
C GLU A 200 -14.54 -7.19 -6.34
N ARG A 201 -15.65 -7.26 -5.59
CA ARG A 201 -15.68 -6.77 -4.20
C ARG A 201 -14.70 -7.48 -3.29
N GLY A 202 -14.66 -8.80 -3.39
CA GLY A 202 -13.72 -9.62 -2.64
C GLY A 202 -12.27 -9.23 -2.94
N ALA A 203 -11.95 -9.12 -4.23
CA ALA A 203 -10.63 -8.72 -4.72
C ALA A 203 -10.23 -7.32 -4.23
N VAL A 204 -11.09 -6.30 -4.32
CA VAL A 204 -10.76 -4.97 -3.78
C VAL A 204 -10.60 -5.01 -2.27
N THR A 205 -11.42 -5.78 -1.55
CA THR A 205 -11.29 -5.88 -0.08
C THR A 205 -9.96 -6.52 0.32
N LEU A 206 -9.55 -7.59 -0.37
CA LEU A 206 -8.25 -8.24 -0.18
C LEU A 206 -7.11 -7.29 -0.57
N GLY A 207 -7.20 -6.65 -1.74
CA GLY A 207 -6.22 -5.69 -2.24
C GLY A 207 -6.03 -4.50 -1.30
N ALA A 208 -7.11 -3.94 -0.75
CA ALA A 208 -7.02 -2.87 0.26
C ALA A 208 -6.32 -3.34 1.54
N GLY A 209 -6.53 -4.60 1.95
CA GLY A 209 -5.85 -5.19 3.11
C GLY A 209 -4.36 -5.37 2.87
N LEU A 210 -4.00 -5.88 1.70
CA LEU A 210 -2.61 -6.04 1.27
C LEU A 210 -1.90 -4.69 1.13
N LEU A 211 -2.53 -3.67 0.53
CA LEU A 211 -1.98 -2.32 0.45
C LEU A 211 -1.81 -1.68 1.84
N THR A 212 -2.73 -1.96 2.78
CA THR A 212 -2.57 -1.53 4.18
C THR A 212 -1.36 -2.20 4.81
N ALA A 213 -1.17 -3.51 4.62
CA ALA A 213 0.00 -4.24 5.11
C ALA A 213 1.30 -3.72 4.48
N ALA A 214 1.30 -3.41 3.18
CA ALA A 214 2.45 -2.83 2.48
C ALA A 214 2.83 -1.45 3.04
N VAL A 215 1.84 -0.58 3.31
CA VAL A 215 2.06 0.72 3.95
C VAL A 215 2.63 0.53 5.37
N LEU A 216 2.07 -0.38 6.18
CA LEU A 216 2.58 -0.63 7.53
C LEU A 216 4.00 -1.20 7.54
N ALA A 217 4.32 -2.12 6.63
CA ALA A 217 5.65 -2.67 6.47
C ALA A 217 6.67 -1.59 6.04
N ALA A 218 6.27 -0.70 5.14
CA ALA A 218 7.07 0.47 4.72
C ALA A 218 7.34 1.44 5.90
N VAL A 219 6.31 1.80 6.65
CA VAL A 219 6.44 2.64 7.86
C VAL A 219 7.33 1.96 8.90
N TRP A 220 7.17 0.65 9.09
CA TRP A 220 7.98 -0.12 10.02
C TRP A 220 9.45 -0.11 9.63
N ARG A 221 9.77 -0.39 8.37
CA ARG A 221 11.16 -0.38 7.89
C ARG A 221 11.81 0.97 8.11
N ALA A 222 11.10 2.07 7.86
CA ALA A 222 11.61 3.42 8.11
C ALA A 222 11.79 3.69 9.61
N TYR A 223 10.81 3.29 10.41
CA TYR A 223 10.87 3.45 11.85
C TYR A 223 12.01 2.62 12.47
N ALA A 224 12.18 1.39 12.00
CA ALA A 224 13.16 0.43 12.45
C ALA A 224 14.56 0.65 11.87
N SER A 225 14.76 1.52 10.87
CA SER A 225 16.10 1.82 10.31
C SER A 225 16.52 3.26 10.58
N GLU A 226 15.59 4.22 10.41
CA GLU A 226 15.82 5.66 10.54
C GLU A 226 15.33 6.22 11.89
N GLY A 227 14.60 5.44 12.70
CA GLY A 227 14.09 5.93 13.98
C GLY A 227 12.96 6.96 13.83
N GLN A 228 12.38 7.06 12.63
CA GLN A 228 11.33 8.01 12.28
C GLN A 228 10.20 7.26 11.59
N LEU A 229 8.95 7.54 11.98
CA LEU A 229 7.78 6.90 11.38
C LEU A 229 7.71 7.18 9.87
N LEU A 230 8.09 8.39 9.48
CA LEU A 230 8.10 8.87 8.11
C LEU A 230 9.47 9.51 7.79
N GLY A 231 10.54 8.71 7.90
CA GLY A 231 11.87 9.07 7.41
C GLY A 231 11.93 9.15 5.87
N ALA A 232 13.07 9.48 5.27
CA ALA A 232 13.19 9.67 3.82
C ALA A 232 12.86 8.39 3.02
N SER A 233 13.32 7.22 3.49
CA SER A 233 12.96 5.93 2.87
C SER A 233 11.52 5.50 3.18
N GLY A 234 11.00 5.87 4.35
CA GLY A 234 9.62 5.58 4.76
C GLY A 234 8.59 6.37 4.00
N LEU A 235 8.80 7.68 3.89
CA LEU A 235 7.96 8.59 3.14
C LEU A 235 7.86 8.19 1.68
N SER A 236 9.00 7.88 1.05
CA SER A 236 9.02 7.43 -0.33
C SER A 236 8.27 6.10 -0.49
N SER A 237 8.43 5.16 0.44
CA SER A 237 7.75 3.85 0.41
C SER A 237 6.25 3.95 0.68
N VAL A 238 5.83 4.83 1.58
CA VAL A 238 4.43 5.10 1.89
C VAL A 238 3.76 5.81 0.73
N ALA A 239 4.39 6.85 0.18
CA ALA A 239 3.88 7.66 -0.93
C ALA A 239 3.59 6.82 -2.19
N VAL A 240 4.44 5.84 -2.47
CA VAL A 240 4.27 4.89 -3.58
C VAL A 240 2.97 4.09 -3.45
N ASN A 241 2.54 3.76 -2.22
CA ASN A 241 1.42 2.85 -1.97
C ASN A 241 0.09 3.56 -1.69
N VAL A 242 0.13 4.77 -1.12
CA VAL A 242 -1.07 5.53 -0.70
C VAL A 242 -2.06 5.79 -1.85
N PRO A 243 -1.67 6.16 -3.08
CA PRO A 243 -2.63 6.43 -4.15
C PRO A 243 -3.45 5.20 -4.54
N ALA A 244 -2.82 4.04 -4.71
CA ALA A 244 -3.49 2.78 -4.98
C ALA A 244 -4.37 2.36 -3.80
N TRP A 245 -3.89 2.55 -2.56
CA TRP A 245 -4.65 2.30 -1.35
C TRP A 245 -5.91 3.19 -1.27
N ALA A 246 -5.77 4.48 -1.56
CA ALA A 246 -6.87 5.44 -1.57
C ALA A 246 -7.93 5.09 -2.63
N LEU A 247 -7.51 4.68 -3.84
CA LEU A 247 -8.40 4.18 -4.89
C LEU A 247 -9.18 2.94 -4.43
N ALA A 248 -8.51 1.98 -3.79
CA ALA A 248 -9.15 0.75 -3.29
C ALA A 248 -10.16 1.06 -2.17
N ILE A 249 -9.78 1.90 -1.20
CA ILE A 249 -10.68 2.33 -0.13
C ILE A 249 -11.86 3.12 -0.69
N SER A 250 -11.63 4.02 -1.65
CA SER A 250 -12.67 4.79 -2.36
C SER A 250 -13.68 3.86 -3.04
N TYR A 251 -13.19 2.81 -3.70
CA TYR A 251 -14.02 1.81 -4.37
C TYR A 251 -14.92 1.07 -3.36
N LEU A 252 -14.36 0.73 -2.20
CA LEU A 252 -15.09 0.08 -1.10
C LEU A 252 -16.18 0.97 -0.46
N HIS A 253 -16.10 2.28 -0.63
CA HIS A 253 -17.12 3.23 -0.17
C HIS A 253 -18.19 3.51 -1.23
N ALA A 254 -17.90 3.25 -2.51
CA ALA A 254 -18.87 3.41 -3.58
C ALA A 254 -20.07 2.46 -3.41
N PRO A 255 -21.32 2.95 -3.52
CA PRO A 255 -22.50 2.10 -3.50
C PRO A 255 -22.48 1.16 -4.72
N GLY A 256 -22.83 -0.11 -4.53
CA GLY A 256 -22.90 -1.07 -5.62
C GLY A 256 -23.89 -2.19 -5.36
N GLY A 257 -24.03 -3.08 -6.35
CA GLY A 257 -25.11 -4.06 -6.46
C GLY A 257 -26.19 -3.64 -7.48
N ALA A 258 -27.15 -4.52 -7.73
CA ALA A 258 -28.15 -4.36 -8.81
C ALA A 258 -29.05 -3.11 -8.67
N ALA A 259 -29.18 -2.56 -7.46
CA ALA A 259 -29.98 -1.38 -7.16
C ALA A 259 -29.16 -0.07 -7.10
N ALA A 260 -27.88 -0.09 -7.48
CA ALA A 260 -27.04 1.10 -7.43
C ALA A 260 -27.43 2.11 -8.53
N PRO A 261 -27.47 3.42 -8.23
CA PRO A 261 -27.78 4.45 -9.20
C PRO A 261 -26.68 4.55 -10.27
N ALA A 262 -27.06 5.04 -11.45
CA ALA A 262 -26.17 5.17 -12.61
C ALA A 262 -24.82 5.86 -12.29
N TRP A 263 -24.84 6.95 -11.52
CA TRP A 263 -23.61 7.65 -11.13
C TRP A 263 -22.68 6.79 -10.29
N ALA A 264 -23.21 5.94 -9.41
CA ALA A 264 -22.42 5.08 -8.54
C ALA A 264 -21.77 3.95 -9.34
N VAL A 265 -22.50 3.38 -10.30
CA VAL A 265 -21.95 2.39 -11.25
C VAL A 265 -20.82 3.00 -12.10
N ARG A 266 -20.99 4.24 -12.61
CA ARG A 266 -19.89 4.95 -13.31
C ARG A 266 -18.70 5.18 -12.38
N TRP A 267 -18.95 5.62 -11.14
CA TRP A 267 -17.90 5.89 -10.18
C TRP A 267 -17.09 4.63 -9.83
N GLN A 268 -17.76 3.52 -9.58
CA GLN A 268 -17.11 2.23 -9.37
C GLN A 268 -16.27 1.80 -10.56
N ARG A 269 -16.76 2.01 -11.78
CA ARG A 269 -16.03 1.71 -13.00
C ARG A 269 -14.77 2.57 -13.13
N ILE A 270 -14.88 3.89 -12.91
CA ILE A 270 -13.74 4.82 -12.90
C ILE A 270 -12.67 4.33 -11.92
N LEU A 271 -13.07 4.04 -10.69
CA LEU A 271 -12.16 3.59 -9.63
C LEU A 271 -11.55 2.22 -9.92
N GLY A 272 -12.34 1.27 -10.45
CA GLY A 272 -11.88 -0.07 -10.78
C GLY A 272 -10.88 -0.09 -11.93
N VAL A 273 -11.05 0.79 -12.92
CA VAL A 273 -10.10 0.97 -14.02
C VAL A 273 -8.85 1.73 -13.55
N ALA A 274 -9.01 2.76 -12.72
CA ALA A 274 -7.89 3.55 -12.20
C ALA A 274 -6.97 2.79 -11.24
N LEU A 275 -7.51 1.81 -10.50
CA LEU A 275 -6.79 1.08 -9.46
C LEU A 275 -5.59 0.28 -10.00
N PHE A 276 -5.72 -0.38 -11.16
CA PHE A 276 -4.65 -1.23 -11.69
C PHE A 276 -3.41 -0.44 -12.13
N PRO A 277 -3.51 0.62 -12.97
CA PRO A 277 -2.37 1.46 -13.30
C PRO A 277 -1.68 2.09 -12.08
N ALA A 278 -2.46 2.50 -11.06
CA ALA A 278 -1.90 3.02 -9.82
C ALA A 278 -1.12 1.94 -9.04
N ALA A 279 -1.67 0.72 -8.92
CA ALA A 279 -1.01 -0.37 -8.22
C ALA A 279 0.24 -0.87 -8.96
N ILE A 280 0.22 -0.98 -10.29
CA ILE A 280 1.40 -1.42 -11.06
C ILE A 280 2.50 -0.36 -11.04
N GLY A 281 2.14 0.94 -11.09
CA GLY A 281 3.09 2.02 -10.91
C GLY A 281 3.76 1.97 -9.53
N ALA A 282 2.99 1.66 -8.49
CA ALA A 282 3.51 1.48 -7.14
C ALA A 282 4.54 0.32 -7.07
N ALA A 283 4.21 -0.83 -7.65
CA ALA A 283 5.12 -1.97 -7.73
C ALA A 283 6.39 -1.65 -8.56
N ALA A 284 6.26 -0.92 -9.67
CA ALA A 284 7.39 -0.53 -10.50
C ALA A 284 8.36 0.41 -9.76
N SER A 285 7.84 1.35 -8.97
CA SER A 285 8.68 2.23 -8.12
C SER A 285 9.50 1.45 -7.10
N LEU A 286 8.94 0.37 -6.54
CA LEU A 286 9.66 -0.50 -5.60
C LEU A 286 10.82 -1.26 -6.27
N LEU A 287 10.70 -1.57 -7.56
CA LEU A 287 11.68 -2.33 -8.33
C LEU A 287 12.75 -1.47 -9.02
N ALA A 288 12.46 -0.20 -9.28
CA ALA A 288 13.29 0.65 -10.13
C ALA A 288 14.66 1.00 -9.53
N ALA A 289 14.87 0.87 -8.22
CA ALA A 289 16.14 1.22 -7.57
C ALA A 289 16.29 0.63 -6.15
N PRO A 290 16.49 -0.71 -6.00
CA PRO A 290 16.89 -1.24 -4.70
C PRO A 290 18.31 -0.74 -4.37
N GLY A 291 18.43 0.08 -3.33
CA GLY A 291 19.69 0.70 -2.90
C GLY A 291 20.05 2.08 -3.47
N ALA A 292 19.19 2.74 -4.27
CA ALA A 292 19.43 4.11 -4.74
C ALA A 292 18.28 5.09 -4.43
N GLY A 293 17.36 4.68 -3.54
CA GLY A 293 16.13 5.42 -3.22
C GLY A 293 15.00 5.10 -4.20
N LEU A 294 13.77 5.06 -3.70
CA LEU A 294 12.59 4.79 -4.54
C LEU A 294 12.43 5.88 -5.59
N THR A 295 12.31 5.49 -6.87
CA THR A 295 12.02 6.45 -7.93
C THR A 295 10.53 6.83 -7.86
N VAL A 296 10.28 8.13 -7.81
CA VAL A 296 8.92 8.68 -7.64
C VAL A 296 8.16 8.66 -8.97
N ALA A 297 8.87 8.62 -10.10
CA ALA A 297 8.28 8.71 -11.43
C ALA A 297 7.34 7.54 -11.81
N PRO A 298 7.67 6.25 -11.56
CA PRO A 298 6.81 5.14 -11.99
C PRO A 298 5.43 5.12 -11.32
N TRP A 299 5.33 5.34 -10.00
CA TRP A 299 4.04 5.40 -9.31
C TRP A 299 3.23 6.62 -9.73
N ALA A 300 3.88 7.77 -9.92
CA ALA A 300 3.22 9.00 -10.35
C ALA A 300 2.65 8.85 -11.77
N ALA A 301 3.43 8.27 -12.69
CA ALA A 301 2.99 7.93 -14.04
C ALA A 301 1.84 6.91 -14.01
N GLY A 302 1.97 5.83 -13.24
CA GLY A 302 0.92 4.82 -13.08
C GLY A 302 -0.38 5.40 -12.54
N PHE A 303 -0.29 6.28 -11.53
CA PHE A 303 -1.45 6.98 -10.99
C PHE A 303 -2.10 7.93 -12.01
N ALA A 304 -1.30 8.72 -12.73
CA ALA A 304 -1.80 9.62 -13.77
C ALA A 304 -2.52 8.84 -14.89
N VAL A 305 -1.92 7.76 -15.38
CA VAL A 305 -2.55 6.84 -16.34
C VAL A 305 -3.84 6.25 -15.75
N GLY A 306 -3.86 5.91 -14.47
CA GLY A 306 -5.04 5.45 -13.76
C GLY A 306 -6.18 6.47 -13.77
N VAL A 307 -5.90 7.73 -13.44
CA VAL A 307 -6.89 8.82 -13.45
C VAL A 307 -7.45 9.05 -14.86
N VAL A 308 -6.57 9.11 -15.87
CA VAL A 308 -6.99 9.33 -17.27
C VAL A 308 -7.83 8.15 -17.78
N SER A 309 -7.33 6.92 -17.66
CA SER A 309 -8.04 5.72 -18.12
C SER A 309 -9.35 5.49 -17.37
N GLY A 310 -9.37 5.74 -16.06
CA GLY A 310 -10.57 5.71 -15.25
C GLY A 310 -11.60 6.74 -15.72
N GLY A 311 -11.18 7.99 -15.92
CA GLY A 311 -12.03 9.06 -16.44
C GLY A 311 -12.66 8.70 -17.79
N LEU A 312 -11.85 8.21 -18.74
CA LEU A 312 -12.32 7.74 -20.04
C LEU A 312 -13.35 6.60 -19.93
N ALA A 313 -13.11 5.63 -19.05
CA ALA A 313 -14.07 4.54 -18.80
C ALA A 313 -15.40 5.04 -18.20
N GLY A 314 -15.38 6.17 -17.49
CA GLY A 314 -16.56 6.83 -16.94
C GLY A 314 -17.51 7.41 -18.00
N PHE A 315 -16.98 7.79 -19.17
CA PHE A 315 -17.76 8.34 -20.29
C PHE A 315 -18.44 7.27 -21.15
N ALA A 316 -17.99 6.00 -21.06
CA ALA A 316 -18.60 4.91 -21.82
C ALA A 316 -20.08 4.72 -21.42
N PRO A 317 -20.99 4.51 -22.38
CA PRO A 317 -22.41 4.38 -22.10
C PRO A 317 -22.68 3.29 -21.06
N LEU A 318 -23.55 3.61 -20.11
CA LEU A 318 -24.16 2.59 -19.27
C LEU A 318 -25.27 1.98 -20.14
N GLY A 319 -25.18 0.68 -20.48
CA GLY A 319 -26.30 -0.01 -21.12
C GLY A 319 -27.62 0.25 -20.38
N ARG A 320 -28.78 0.09 -21.03
CA ARG A 320 -30.11 0.53 -20.54
C ARG A 320 -30.23 0.46 -19.02
N VAL A 321 -30.27 1.60 -18.34
CA VAL A 321 -30.47 1.69 -16.88
C VAL A 321 -31.97 1.60 -16.62
N ALA A 322 -32.45 0.41 -16.25
CA ALA A 322 -33.85 0.21 -15.88
C ALA A 322 -33.98 0.38 -14.36
N GLY A 323 -34.63 1.44 -13.93
CA GLY A 323 -34.99 1.67 -12.53
C GLY A 323 -35.01 3.13 -12.15
N ALA A 324 -36.09 3.56 -11.48
CA ALA A 324 -36.17 4.88 -10.86
C ALA A 324 -35.02 5.05 -9.85
N PRO A 325 -34.41 6.26 -9.74
CA PRO A 325 -33.34 6.51 -8.79
C PRO A 325 -33.86 6.30 -7.36
N GLN A 326 -33.42 5.22 -6.73
CA GLN A 326 -33.67 4.99 -5.31
C GLN A 326 -32.79 5.98 -4.52
N PRO A 327 -33.37 6.79 -3.62
CA PRO A 327 -32.59 7.67 -2.76
C PRO A 327 -31.76 6.79 -1.80
N ILE A 328 -30.48 6.64 -2.10
CA ILE A 328 -29.56 5.99 -1.17
C ILE A 328 -29.39 6.93 0.03
N PRO A 329 -29.70 6.48 1.26
CA PRO A 329 -29.54 7.32 2.43
C PRO A 329 -28.07 7.71 2.58
N GLY A 330 -27.79 9.00 2.47
CA GLY A 330 -26.76 9.73 3.20
C GLY A 330 -25.32 9.19 3.26
N TYR A 331 -24.89 8.27 2.41
CA TYR A 331 -23.50 7.74 2.41
C TYR A 331 -22.82 7.81 1.03
N GLY A 332 -23.58 7.69 -0.07
CA GLY A 332 -23.04 7.68 -1.42
C GLY A 332 -22.31 8.98 -1.85
N PRO A 333 -22.92 10.16 -1.67
CA PRO A 333 -22.26 11.43 -1.98
C PRO A 333 -20.99 11.70 -1.14
N PHE A 334 -20.97 11.21 0.10
CA PHE A 334 -19.84 11.35 1.02
C PHE A 334 -18.64 10.51 0.63
N ALA A 335 -18.90 9.24 0.29
CA ALA A 335 -17.93 8.36 -0.32
C ALA A 335 -17.32 9.01 -1.58
N LEU A 336 -18.17 9.54 -2.46
CA LEU A 336 -17.76 10.16 -3.71
C LEU A 336 -16.88 11.40 -3.50
N LEU A 337 -17.31 12.36 -2.67
CA LEU A 337 -16.56 13.60 -2.42
C LEU A 337 -15.24 13.34 -1.68
N GLY A 338 -15.23 12.49 -0.65
CA GLY A 338 -13.99 12.09 0.01
C GLY A 338 -13.02 11.36 -0.94
N SER A 339 -13.55 10.53 -1.85
CA SER A 339 -12.77 9.87 -2.89
C SER A 339 -12.20 10.89 -3.89
N LEU A 340 -13.01 11.84 -4.35
CA LEU A 340 -12.59 12.90 -5.29
C LEU A 340 -11.51 13.80 -4.68
N SER A 341 -11.66 14.18 -3.41
CA SER A 341 -10.63 14.92 -2.68
C SER A 341 -9.33 14.10 -2.60
N GLY A 342 -9.41 12.83 -2.17
CA GLY A 342 -8.23 11.94 -2.14
C GLY A 342 -7.56 11.75 -3.51
N LEU A 343 -8.34 11.72 -4.59
CA LEU A 343 -7.82 11.59 -5.96
C LEU A 343 -7.20 12.87 -6.50
N GLY A 344 -7.82 14.02 -6.30
CA GLY A 344 -7.26 15.31 -6.72
C GLY A 344 -5.91 15.57 -6.05
N VAL A 345 -5.81 15.18 -4.79
CA VAL A 345 -4.60 15.20 -3.97
C VAL A 345 -3.50 14.29 -4.51
N ALA A 346 -3.81 13.03 -4.75
CA ALA A 346 -2.86 12.10 -5.33
C ALA A 346 -2.44 12.56 -6.73
N GLY A 347 -3.31 13.26 -7.46
CA GLY A 347 -3.03 13.89 -8.75
C GLY A 347 -2.03 15.03 -8.64
N VAL A 348 -2.21 15.95 -7.68
CA VAL A 348 -1.24 17.03 -7.42
C VAL A 348 0.12 16.47 -6.99
N ALA A 349 0.12 15.46 -6.10
CA ALA A 349 1.35 14.81 -5.66
C ALA A 349 2.07 14.11 -6.82
N ALA A 350 1.33 13.39 -7.67
CA ALA A 350 1.88 12.75 -8.87
C ALA A 350 2.44 13.78 -9.86
N LEU A 351 1.73 14.91 -10.08
CA LEU A 351 2.21 15.98 -10.96
C LEU A 351 3.50 16.60 -10.43
N TRP A 352 3.56 16.95 -9.14
CA TRP A 352 4.77 17.51 -8.51
C TRP A 352 5.97 16.55 -8.60
N ALA A 353 5.72 15.26 -8.38
CA ALA A 353 6.72 14.21 -8.54
C ALA A 353 7.25 14.10 -9.98
N LEU A 354 6.38 14.15 -10.98
CA LEU A 354 6.76 14.12 -12.40
C LEU A 354 7.58 15.35 -12.80
N LEU A 355 7.37 16.49 -12.13
CA LEU A 355 8.11 17.73 -12.35
C LEU A 355 9.46 17.79 -11.60
N GLY A 356 9.86 16.72 -10.91
CA GLY A 356 11.14 16.64 -10.21
C GLY A 356 11.21 17.44 -8.91
N GLY A 357 10.07 17.90 -8.37
CA GLY A 357 10.03 18.68 -7.14
C GLY A 357 10.40 17.85 -5.89
N SER A 358 11.21 18.42 -4.99
CA SER A 358 11.42 17.83 -3.66
C SER A 358 10.11 17.85 -2.88
N PHE A 359 9.73 16.71 -2.31
CA PHE A 359 8.34 16.47 -1.91
C PHE A 359 8.01 16.98 -0.48
N TRP A 360 8.99 17.26 0.39
CA TRP A 360 8.71 17.32 1.84
C TRP A 360 9.58 18.29 2.66
N PRO A 361 9.08 19.51 2.91
CA PRO A 361 9.35 20.11 4.22
C PRO A 361 8.13 20.18 5.14
N TYR A 362 6.90 19.87 4.70
CA TYR A 362 5.73 20.04 5.58
C TYR A 362 4.72 18.88 5.48
N VAL A 363 4.54 18.21 6.62
CA VAL A 363 3.45 17.26 6.96
C VAL A 363 2.05 17.91 6.84
N ALA A 364 1.98 19.19 6.46
CA ALA A 364 0.79 19.97 6.19
C ALA A 364 -0.14 19.36 5.14
N TRP A 365 0.38 18.61 4.15
CA TRP A 365 -0.43 18.08 3.06
C TRP A 365 -1.35 16.91 3.48
N PRO A 366 -0.87 15.83 4.12
CA PRO A 366 -1.72 14.78 4.72
C PRO A 366 -2.84 15.30 5.63
N ILE A 367 -2.55 16.36 6.36
CA ILE A 367 -3.47 17.04 7.28
C ILE A 367 -4.51 17.86 6.51
N ALA A 368 -4.09 18.61 5.48
CA ALA A 368 -4.99 19.30 4.56
C ALA A 368 -5.88 18.31 3.78
N PHE A 369 -5.36 17.12 3.45
CA PHE A 369 -6.05 16.08 2.69
C PHE A 369 -7.22 15.46 3.43
N ILE A 370 -7.08 15.21 4.72
CA ILE A 370 -8.15 14.65 5.54
C ILE A 370 -9.10 15.78 5.98
N ALA A 371 -8.60 17.02 6.17
CA ALA A 371 -9.41 18.17 6.58
C ALA A 371 -10.36 18.60 5.48
N LEU A 372 -9.87 18.70 4.24
CA LEU A 372 -10.70 19.04 3.09
C LEU A 372 -11.73 17.95 2.79
N ALA A 373 -11.34 16.67 2.92
CA ALA A 373 -12.26 15.54 2.75
C ALA A 373 -13.34 15.51 3.84
N GLY A 374 -13.03 15.82 5.10
CA GLY A 374 -14.00 15.88 6.21
C GLY A 374 -14.98 17.06 6.13
N ILE A 375 -14.51 18.23 5.67
CA ILE A 375 -15.33 19.45 5.52
C ILE A 375 -16.34 19.32 4.38
N VAL A 376 -15.89 18.84 3.22
CA VAL A 376 -16.74 18.67 2.04
C VAL A 376 -17.69 17.48 2.21
N ALA A 377 -17.27 16.44 2.93
CA ALA A 377 -18.11 15.31 3.31
C ALA A 377 -19.08 15.61 4.47
N TRP A 378 -19.26 16.86 4.89
CA TRP A 378 -20.26 17.16 5.93
C TRP A 378 -21.23 18.27 5.53
N SER A 379 -20.79 19.24 4.71
CA SER A 379 -21.62 20.36 4.21
C SER A 379 -22.79 19.94 3.29
N VAL A 380 -22.81 18.70 2.80
CA VAL A 380 -23.81 18.21 1.82
C VAL A 380 -24.96 17.39 2.47
N GLN A 381 -24.98 17.21 3.80
CA GLN A 381 -26.14 16.61 4.50
C GLN A 381 -27.39 17.50 4.36
N ARG A 382 -28.39 17.10 3.56
CA ARG A 382 -29.63 17.89 3.33
C ARG A 382 -30.83 17.47 4.21
N ARG A 383 -31.59 18.53 4.51
CA ARG A 383 -32.91 18.70 5.17
C ARG A 383 -32.95 18.65 6.71
N ALA A 384 -32.53 19.75 7.37
CA ALA A 384 -33.21 20.34 8.55
C ALA A 384 -32.52 21.65 9.01
N GLY A 385 -33.24 22.79 9.01
CA GLY A 385 -32.99 24.02 9.81
C GLY A 385 -31.70 24.84 9.62
N GLY A 386 -31.81 26.17 9.63
CA GLY A 386 -30.68 27.11 9.43
C GLY A 386 -29.55 26.99 10.47
N TRP A 387 -29.87 26.79 11.76
CA TRP A 387 -28.87 26.72 12.83
C TRP A 387 -27.96 25.48 12.75
N LYS A 388 -28.48 24.38 12.18
CA LYS A 388 -27.75 23.12 11.99
C LYS A 388 -26.70 23.20 10.88
N ARG A 389 -26.70 24.30 10.08
CA ARG A 389 -25.66 24.63 9.08
C ARG A 389 -24.50 25.43 9.66
N VAL A 390 -24.77 26.24 10.69
CA VAL A 390 -23.82 27.23 11.20
C VAL A 390 -22.91 26.63 12.28
N TRP A 391 -23.42 25.76 13.17
CA TRP A 391 -22.64 25.35 14.34
C TRP A 391 -21.35 24.55 14.03
N PRO A 392 -21.21 23.79 12.91
CA PRO A 392 -19.95 23.09 12.63
C PRO A 392 -19.04 23.82 11.66
N ALA A 393 -19.59 24.72 10.83
CA ALA A 393 -18.77 25.77 10.24
C ALA A 393 -18.21 26.66 11.34
N ALA A 394 -18.97 26.95 12.39
CA ALA A 394 -18.53 27.64 13.59
C ALA A 394 -17.61 26.77 14.46
N ALA A 395 -17.81 25.45 14.57
CA ALA A 395 -16.90 24.56 15.29
C ALA A 395 -15.59 24.33 14.52
N PHE A 396 -15.63 24.37 13.19
CA PHE A 396 -14.46 24.36 12.33
C PHE A 396 -13.76 25.71 12.34
N LEU A 397 -14.47 26.82 12.22
CA LEU A 397 -13.90 28.17 12.36
C LEU A 397 -13.44 28.42 13.80
N ALA A 398 -14.02 27.73 14.80
CA ALA A 398 -13.51 27.71 16.16
C ALA A 398 -12.33 26.75 16.30
N ALA A 399 -12.29 25.60 15.63
CA ALA A 399 -11.13 24.71 15.67
C ALA A 399 -9.94 25.30 14.90
N VAL A 400 -10.17 25.83 13.70
CA VAL A 400 -9.24 26.63 12.89
C VAL A 400 -8.93 27.94 13.58
N GLY A 401 -9.91 28.61 14.18
CA GLY A 401 -9.71 29.85 14.92
C GLY A 401 -8.93 29.64 16.21
N VAL A 402 -9.14 28.53 16.92
CA VAL A 402 -8.31 28.09 18.04
C VAL A 402 -6.93 27.71 17.52
N VAL A 403 -6.81 26.94 16.44
CA VAL A 403 -5.51 26.60 15.83
C VAL A 403 -4.77 27.85 15.31
N ALA A 404 -5.47 28.85 14.79
CA ALA A 404 -4.92 30.09 14.26
C ALA A 404 -4.56 31.06 15.38
N ALA A 405 -5.43 31.24 16.38
CA ALA A 405 -5.14 32.01 17.59
C ALA A 405 -4.01 31.38 18.41
N TYR A 406 -3.94 30.04 18.44
CA TYR A 406 -2.86 29.28 19.06
C TYR A 406 -1.60 29.25 18.18
N GLY A 407 -1.72 29.34 16.86
CA GLY A 407 -0.62 29.53 15.92
C GLY A 407 0.04 30.91 16.05
N LEU A 408 -0.77 31.94 16.30
CA LEU A 408 -0.32 33.29 16.65
C LEU A 408 0.38 33.35 18.03
N SER A 409 0.22 32.32 18.88
CA SER A 409 0.93 32.17 20.16
C SER A 409 2.31 31.49 20.05
N GLY A 410 2.73 31.10 18.84
CA GLY A 410 4.13 30.75 18.54
C GLY A 410 4.60 29.32 18.83
N TRP A 411 3.76 28.28 18.68
CA TRP A 411 4.16 26.92 19.12
C TRP A 411 4.76 25.96 18.09
N ARG A 412 5.73 25.21 18.63
CA ARG A 412 6.35 23.99 18.12
C ARG A 412 5.31 22.85 18.08
N ALA A 413 5.13 22.20 16.93
CA ALA A 413 4.23 21.04 16.66
C ALA A 413 2.77 21.33 16.25
N ALA A 414 2.51 22.37 15.45
CA ALA A 414 1.19 22.65 14.84
C ALA A 414 0.57 21.45 14.09
N GLU A 415 1.40 20.62 13.47
CA GLU A 415 1.00 19.42 12.74
C GLU A 415 0.21 18.43 13.62
N PHE A 416 0.66 18.21 14.86
CA PHE A 416 -0.03 17.32 15.80
C PHE A 416 -1.41 17.85 16.19
N ALA A 417 -1.52 19.17 16.41
CA ALA A 417 -2.79 19.79 16.79
C ALA A 417 -3.85 19.69 15.69
N VAL A 418 -3.47 19.99 14.43
CA VAL A 418 -4.42 19.91 13.31
C VAL A 418 -4.80 18.45 13.03
N ALA A 419 -3.85 17.52 13.03
CA ALA A 419 -4.14 16.10 12.87
C ALA A 419 -5.03 15.54 13.98
N GLY A 420 -4.80 15.94 15.23
CA GLY A 420 -5.62 15.55 16.38
C GLY A 420 -7.05 16.09 16.29
N GLY A 421 -7.22 17.36 15.97
CA GLY A 421 -8.55 17.96 15.77
C GLY A 421 -9.33 17.28 14.64
N LEU A 422 -8.62 16.88 13.60
CA LEU A 422 -9.21 16.20 12.45
C LEU A 422 -9.59 14.74 12.73
N ALA A 423 -8.72 13.99 13.41
CA ALA A 423 -9.04 12.66 13.92
C ALA A 423 -10.29 12.71 14.82
N ALA A 424 -10.36 13.70 15.71
CA ALA A 424 -11.52 13.93 16.57
C ALA A 424 -12.79 14.24 15.75
N ALA A 425 -12.70 15.08 14.71
CA ALA A 425 -13.83 15.40 13.84
C ALA A 425 -14.36 14.16 13.09
N VAL A 426 -13.48 13.32 12.56
CA VAL A 426 -13.85 12.05 11.90
C VAL A 426 -14.55 11.11 12.89
N LEU A 427 -13.98 10.94 14.09
CA LEU A 427 -14.57 10.10 15.13
C LEU A 427 -15.92 10.64 15.63
N ALA A 428 -16.06 11.95 15.80
CA ALA A 428 -17.30 12.61 16.21
C ALA A 428 -18.39 12.49 15.14
N GLY A 429 -18.04 12.70 13.86
CA GLY A 429 -18.96 12.48 12.74
C GLY A 429 -19.46 11.04 12.68
N PHE A 430 -18.56 10.06 12.87
CA PHE A 430 -18.92 8.66 12.94
C PHE A 430 -19.82 8.33 14.14
N ALA A 431 -19.51 8.86 15.32
CA ALA A 431 -20.32 8.68 16.53
C ALA A 431 -21.73 9.26 16.36
N ALA A 432 -21.84 10.47 15.80
CA ALA A 432 -23.10 11.12 15.50
C ALA A 432 -23.97 10.29 14.53
N ASP A 433 -23.35 9.72 13.49
CA ASP A 433 -24.01 8.80 12.57
C ASP A 433 -24.54 7.54 13.27
N MET A 434 -23.74 6.96 14.17
CA MET A 434 -24.17 5.81 14.97
C MET A 434 -25.39 6.15 15.85
N VAL A 435 -25.43 7.34 16.45
CA VAL A 435 -26.58 7.80 17.25
C VAL A 435 -27.82 8.02 16.38
N ARG A 436 -27.69 8.71 15.23
CA ARG A 436 -28.80 8.95 14.29
C ARG A 436 -29.39 7.64 13.76
N LEU A 437 -28.55 6.66 13.47
CA LEU A 437 -28.97 5.33 13.04
C LEU A 437 -29.65 4.53 14.17
N ARG A 438 -29.27 4.72 15.44
CA ARG A 438 -30.00 4.14 16.58
C ARG A 438 -31.37 4.78 16.76
N ALA A 439 -31.49 6.09 16.55
CA ALA A 439 -32.77 6.80 16.59
C ALA A 439 -33.72 6.32 15.46
N ALA A 440 -33.21 6.18 14.23
CA ALA A 440 -33.98 5.64 13.10
C ALA A 440 -34.44 4.18 13.31
N ARG A 441 -33.71 3.37 14.10
CA ARG A 441 -34.14 2.00 14.48
C ARG A 441 -35.38 1.98 15.37
N ARG A 442 -35.49 2.92 16.30
CA ARG A 442 -36.65 2.99 17.22
C ARG A 442 -37.94 3.30 16.46
N ALA A 443 -37.84 4.02 15.34
CA ALA A 443 -38.97 4.35 14.48
C ALA A 443 -39.43 3.18 13.57
N LEU A 444 -38.66 2.09 13.46
CA LEU A 444 -38.92 0.95 12.56
C LEU A 444 -39.35 -0.33 13.31
N ALA A 445 -39.70 -0.23 14.58
CA ALA A 445 -39.92 -1.33 15.52
C ALA A 445 -41.23 -2.13 15.33
N GLY A 446 -41.72 -2.30 14.09
CA GLY A 446 -42.98 -2.98 13.78
C GLY A 446 -42.91 -4.00 12.64
N SER A 447 -41.74 -4.57 12.32
CA SER A 447 -41.57 -5.48 11.18
C SER A 447 -41.06 -6.87 11.56
N ASP A 448 -41.40 -7.85 10.70
CA ASP A 448 -41.25 -9.30 10.85
C ASP A 448 -39.87 -9.78 11.37
N LEU A 449 -39.90 -10.52 12.50
CA LEU A 449 -38.78 -10.72 13.41
C LEU A 449 -37.60 -11.49 12.78
N GLY A 450 -37.87 -12.47 11.92
CA GLY A 450 -36.85 -13.36 11.34
C GLY A 450 -36.03 -12.72 10.21
N VAL A 451 -36.68 -11.94 9.35
CA VAL A 451 -36.00 -11.15 8.30
C VAL A 451 -35.30 -9.94 8.92
N ALA A 452 -35.93 -9.31 9.91
CA ALA A 452 -35.33 -8.24 10.70
C ALA A 452 -34.04 -8.69 11.39
N LEU A 453 -34.03 -9.87 12.05
CA LEU A 453 -32.84 -10.42 12.74
C LEU A 453 -31.67 -10.72 11.79
N ARG A 454 -31.92 -11.29 10.61
CA ARG A 454 -30.87 -11.58 9.62
C ARG A 454 -30.29 -10.31 9.00
N LEU A 455 -31.16 -9.39 8.56
CA LEU A 455 -30.74 -8.08 8.06
C LEU A 455 -30.06 -7.25 9.15
N PHE A 456 -30.47 -7.40 10.41
CA PHE A 456 -29.87 -6.76 11.57
C PHE A 456 -28.45 -7.27 11.83
N ARG A 457 -28.23 -8.60 11.87
CA ARG A 457 -26.89 -9.18 12.05
C ARG A 457 -25.94 -8.79 10.92
N ALA A 458 -26.40 -8.82 9.66
CA ALA A 458 -25.61 -8.41 8.50
C ALA A 458 -25.25 -6.91 8.54
N ARG A 459 -26.22 -6.04 8.85
CA ARG A 459 -26.00 -4.59 9.01
C ARG A 459 -25.15 -4.26 10.23
N ALA A 460 -25.28 -4.99 11.35
CA ALA A 460 -24.47 -4.81 12.55
C ALA A 460 -23.00 -5.15 12.30
N ARG A 461 -22.72 -6.25 11.57
CA ARG A 461 -21.35 -6.62 11.18
C ARG A 461 -20.68 -5.58 10.29
N ARG A 462 -21.35 -5.12 9.22
CA ARG A 462 -20.83 -4.06 8.33
C ARG A 462 -20.58 -2.73 9.07
N ARG A 463 -21.37 -2.44 10.11
CA ARG A 463 -21.18 -1.25 10.96
C ARG A 463 -19.96 -1.39 11.86
N ARG A 464 -19.79 -2.54 12.51
CA ARG A 464 -18.61 -2.81 13.36
C ARG A 464 -17.33 -2.76 12.53
N SER A 465 -17.33 -3.33 11.31
CA SER A 465 -16.17 -3.21 10.42
C SER A 465 -15.90 -1.75 10.06
N SER A 466 -16.92 -0.97 9.66
CA SER A 466 -16.71 0.45 9.33
C SER A 466 -16.18 1.26 10.51
N ALA A 467 -16.66 0.99 11.73
CA ALA A 467 -16.20 1.65 12.95
C ALA A 467 -14.71 1.40 13.20
N LEU A 468 -14.29 0.14 13.10
CA LEU A 468 -12.88 -0.26 13.27
C LEU A 468 -11.99 0.38 12.20
N ALA A 469 -12.47 0.48 10.96
CA ALA A 469 -11.72 1.13 9.88
C ALA A 469 -11.46 2.62 10.16
N HIS A 470 -12.48 3.36 10.59
CA HIS A 470 -12.36 4.81 10.83
C HIS A 470 -11.54 5.11 12.08
N LEU A 471 -11.75 4.33 13.16
CA LEU A 471 -10.93 4.41 14.36
C LEU A 471 -9.47 4.09 14.02
N GLY A 472 -9.23 3.04 13.25
CA GLY A 472 -7.89 2.65 12.83
C GLY A 472 -7.19 3.75 12.03
N ALA A 473 -7.87 4.32 11.03
CA ALA A 473 -7.35 5.42 10.24
C ALA A 473 -7.05 6.66 11.10
N ALA A 474 -7.92 7.02 12.05
CA ALA A 474 -7.71 8.13 12.97
C ALA A 474 -6.47 7.93 13.85
N LEU A 475 -6.26 6.71 14.37
CA LEU A 475 -5.07 6.39 15.18
C LEU A 475 -3.77 6.42 14.36
N ILE A 476 -3.79 5.95 13.11
CA ILE A 476 -2.63 6.05 12.20
C ILE A 476 -2.25 7.51 12.00
N VAL A 477 -3.22 8.37 11.66
CA VAL A 477 -3.00 9.80 11.41
C VAL A 477 -2.47 10.50 12.65
N LEU A 478 -3.05 10.20 13.83
CA LEU A 478 -2.61 10.77 15.09
C LEU A 478 -1.19 10.32 15.46
N GLY A 479 -0.87 9.03 15.27
CA GLY A 479 0.46 8.49 15.55
C GLY A 479 1.53 9.06 14.61
N ILE A 480 1.23 9.22 13.33
CA ILE A 480 2.13 9.87 12.37
C ILE A 480 2.36 11.34 12.75
N ALA A 481 1.29 12.07 13.04
CA ALA A 481 1.39 13.49 13.40
C ALA A 481 2.08 13.71 14.76
N ALA A 482 2.05 12.72 15.66
CA ALA A 482 2.81 12.73 16.90
C ALA A 482 4.33 12.70 16.65
N GLY A 483 4.77 12.39 15.43
CA GLY A 483 6.13 12.61 14.96
C GLY A 483 6.62 14.05 15.19
N ALA A 484 5.74 15.05 15.06
CA ALA A 484 6.06 16.46 15.36
C ALA A 484 6.38 16.72 16.84
N LEU A 485 6.01 15.80 17.74
CA LEU A 485 6.33 15.88 19.16
C LEU A 485 7.71 15.30 19.50
N THR A 486 8.32 14.58 18.55
CA THR A 486 9.61 13.90 18.71
C THR A 486 10.70 14.89 19.10
N ARG A 487 11.52 14.50 20.08
CA ARG A 487 12.72 15.25 20.47
C ARG A 487 13.96 14.48 20.07
N THR A 488 14.94 15.17 19.54
CA THR A 488 16.21 14.58 19.11
C THR A 488 17.38 15.35 19.73
N ALA A 489 18.38 14.62 20.18
CA ALA A 489 19.69 15.16 20.55
C ALA A 489 20.75 14.41 19.74
N MET A 490 21.72 15.14 19.22
CA MET A 490 22.85 14.58 18.50
C MET A 490 24.11 15.13 19.11
N ARG A 491 25.04 14.23 19.46
CA ARG A 491 26.35 14.60 20.00
C ARG A 491 27.35 13.50 19.68
N THR A 492 28.54 13.89 19.28
CA THR A 492 29.70 12.98 19.23
C THR A 492 30.11 12.63 20.65
N VAL A 493 30.16 11.34 20.96
CA VAL A 493 30.44 10.81 22.30
C VAL A 493 31.61 9.84 22.28
N GLU A 494 32.45 9.94 23.30
CA GLU A 494 33.51 8.98 23.60
C GLU A 494 33.06 7.90 24.59
N PRO A 495 33.72 6.73 24.65
CA PRO A 495 33.37 5.69 25.62
C PRO A 495 33.33 6.23 27.05
N GLY A 496 32.23 5.98 27.76
CA GLY A 496 31.96 6.51 29.11
C GLY A 496 31.19 7.84 29.13
N GLU A 497 31.16 8.60 28.04
CA GLU A 497 30.36 9.82 27.97
C GLU A 497 28.86 9.53 27.84
N SER A 498 28.06 10.46 28.37
CA SER A 498 26.60 10.34 28.39
C SER A 498 25.90 11.49 27.67
N LEU A 499 24.88 11.12 26.89
CA LEU A 499 23.95 12.04 26.25
C LEU A 499 22.64 12.07 27.04
N ASN A 500 22.23 13.26 27.49
CA ASN A 500 21.02 13.46 28.26
C ASN A 500 19.96 14.17 27.44
N LEU A 501 18.73 13.66 27.45
CA LEU A 501 17.59 14.26 26.77
C LEU A 501 16.38 14.33 27.72
N PRO A 502 15.90 15.53 28.09
CA PRO A 502 14.69 15.66 28.89
C PRO A 502 13.45 15.24 28.08
N SER A 503 12.69 14.29 28.62
CA SER A 503 11.38 13.92 28.07
C SER A 503 10.36 15.04 28.29
N ARG A 504 9.27 15.05 27.50
CA ARG A 504 8.15 15.96 27.72
C ARG A 504 7.37 15.67 29.01
N LEU A 505 7.55 14.49 29.60
CA LEU A 505 6.89 14.02 30.81
C LEU A 505 7.72 14.28 32.09
N GLY A 506 8.82 15.04 31.98
CA GLY A 506 9.65 15.42 33.13
C GLY A 506 10.78 14.44 33.48
N ALA A 507 10.70 13.18 33.03
CA ALA A 507 11.79 12.22 33.19
C ALA A 507 13.00 12.59 32.30
N ARG A 508 14.22 12.52 32.85
CA ARG A 508 15.47 12.65 32.08
C ARG A 508 15.89 11.27 31.58
N ILE A 509 16.04 11.14 30.27
CA ILE A 509 16.56 9.93 29.65
C ILE A 509 18.05 10.15 29.38
N SER A 510 18.88 9.25 29.90
CA SER A 510 20.33 9.29 29.71
C SER A 510 20.81 8.05 28.96
N VAL A 511 21.76 8.26 28.06
CA VAL A 511 22.39 7.19 27.29
C VAL A 511 23.89 7.35 27.43
N THR A 512 24.54 6.38 28.08
CA THR A 512 26.01 6.31 28.18
C THR A 512 26.55 5.41 27.08
N TYR A 513 27.48 5.91 26.28
CA TYR A 513 28.15 5.10 25.26
C TYR A 513 29.21 4.20 25.92
N LEU A 514 29.18 2.90 25.63
CA LEU A 514 30.08 1.91 26.25
C LEU A 514 31.26 1.52 25.35
N GLY A 515 31.07 1.56 24.04
CA GLY A 515 32.11 1.20 23.07
C GLY A 515 31.56 0.68 21.74
N LEU A 516 32.44 0.58 20.75
CA LEU A 516 32.16 0.15 19.38
C LEU A 516 32.93 -1.14 19.07
N SER A 517 32.20 -2.18 18.67
CA SER A 517 32.77 -3.41 18.13
C SER A 517 32.67 -3.38 16.60
N ARG A 518 33.78 -3.67 15.90
CA ARG A 518 33.82 -3.81 14.45
C ARG A 518 34.25 -5.24 14.12
N TYR A 519 33.45 -5.96 13.34
CA TYR A 519 33.78 -7.30 12.90
C TYR A 519 33.23 -7.55 11.50
N ARG A 520 33.84 -8.50 10.80
CA ARG A 520 33.40 -8.94 9.49
C ARG A 520 32.53 -10.19 9.65
N VAL A 521 31.39 -10.21 8.96
CA VAL A 521 30.52 -11.38 8.83
C VAL A 521 30.45 -11.68 7.35
N ASP A 522 31.05 -12.80 6.93
CA ASP A 522 31.24 -13.13 5.51
C ASP A 522 31.92 -11.98 4.75
N ASP A 523 31.27 -11.41 3.74
CA ASP A 523 31.76 -10.25 2.97
C ASP A 523 31.29 -8.89 3.53
N LEU A 524 30.57 -8.87 4.66
CA LEU A 524 29.96 -7.67 5.23
C LEU A 524 30.78 -7.10 6.38
N GLU A 525 30.97 -5.78 6.41
CA GLU A 525 31.54 -5.09 7.57
C GLU A 525 30.40 -4.68 8.51
N ARG A 526 30.40 -5.21 9.74
CA ARG A 526 29.40 -4.88 10.75
C ARG A 526 30.01 -4.08 11.89
N GLN A 527 29.42 -2.93 12.17
CA GLN A 527 29.78 -2.05 13.27
C GLN A 527 28.65 -2.06 14.30
N VAL A 528 28.96 -2.33 15.57
CA VAL A 528 27.98 -2.44 16.66
C VAL A 528 28.40 -1.56 17.83
N ALA A 529 27.61 -0.53 18.12
CA ALA A 529 27.80 0.35 19.26
C ALA A 529 26.89 -0.10 20.42
N SER A 530 27.49 -0.22 21.62
CA SER A 530 26.77 -0.57 22.86
C SER A 530 26.53 0.67 23.71
N PHE A 531 25.34 0.76 24.28
CA PHE A 531 24.93 1.88 25.11
C PHE A 531 24.24 1.40 26.38
N ARG A 532 24.48 2.05 27.50
CA ARG A 532 23.70 1.89 28.72
C ARG A 532 22.59 2.95 28.73
N LEU A 533 21.36 2.50 28.66
CA LEU A 533 20.17 3.33 28.66
C LEU A 533 19.57 3.38 30.06
N ASP A 534 19.41 4.59 30.60
CA ASP A 534 18.68 4.85 31.83
C ASP A 534 17.49 5.79 31.52
N ARG A 535 16.29 5.28 31.80
CA ARG A 535 15.02 5.96 31.54
C ARG A 535 14.40 6.58 32.79
N GLY A 536 14.97 6.31 33.97
CA GLY A 536 14.45 6.74 35.28
C GLY A 536 13.19 6.01 35.76
N ASP A 537 12.45 5.31 34.89
CA ASP A 537 11.24 4.55 35.20
C ASP A 537 11.48 3.03 35.34
N ALA A 538 12.65 2.55 34.95
CA ALA A 538 13.05 1.15 34.91
C ALA A 538 14.55 1.01 35.19
N PRO A 539 15.03 -0.17 35.64
CA PRO A 539 16.46 -0.40 35.82
C PRO A 539 17.24 -0.15 34.51
N PRO A 540 18.49 0.37 34.59
CA PRO A 540 19.31 0.61 33.42
C PRO A 540 19.52 -0.66 32.60
N GLU A 541 19.46 -0.54 31.28
CA GLU A 541 19.57 -1.66 30.34
C GLU A 541 20.69 -1.40 29.34
N ILE A 542 21.37 -2.45 28.89
CA ILE A 542 22.30 -2.36 27.76
C ILE A 542 21.53 -2.53 26.46
N VAL A 543 21.70 -1.58 25.55
CA VAL A 543 21.08 -1.56 24.24
C VAL A 543 22.16 -1.45 23.17
N THR A 544 21.96 -2.11 22.02
CA THR A 544 22.93 -2.12 20.92
C THR A 544 22.31 -1.54 19.66
N ALA A 545 23.07 -0.71 18.98
CA ALA A 545 22.76 -0.24 17.64
C ALA A 545 23.84 -0.77 16.67
N ALA A 546 23.46 -1.08 15.43
CA ALA A 546 24.39 -1.59 14.43
C ALA A 546 24.26 -0.86 13.08
N VAL A 547 25.36 -0.84 12.33
CA VAL A 547 25.40 -0.48 10.91
C VAL A 547 26.16 -1.57 10.18
N THR A 548 25.55 -2.11 9.13
CA THR A 548 26.16 -3.14 8.26
C THR A 548 26.45 -2.52 6.91
N TYR A 549 27.68 -2.67 6.42
CA TYR A 549 28.15 -2.21 5.12
C TYR A 549 28.35 -3.39 4.18
N ASP A 550 28.02 -3.20 2.90
CA ASP A 550 28.45 -4.11 1.85
C ASP A 550 29.97 -4.01 1.62
N TRP A 551 30.56 -5.01 0.96
CA TRP A 551 32.00 -5.09 0.72
C TRP A 551 32.55 -3.92 -0.11
N MET A 552 31.70 -3.29 -0.95
CA MET A 552 32.05 -2.09 -1.72
C MET A 552 31.91 -0.79 -0.90
N GLY A 553 31.38 -0.85 0.33
CA GLY A 553 31.09 0.32 1.17
C GLY A 553 30.04 1.28 0.57
N ARG A 554 29.28 0.84 -0.43
CA ARG A 554 28.32 1.66 -1.18
C ARG A 554 26.92 1.60 -0.58
N ARG A 555 26.59 0.53 0.15
CA ARG A 555 25.25 0.33 0.74
C ARG A 555 25.37 0.02 2.21
N GLN A 556 24.49 0.64 3.00
CA GLN A 556 24.44 0.46 4.45
C GLN A 556 23.02 0.15 4.92
N VAL A 557 22.88 -0.81 5.83
CA VAL A 557 21.65 -1.06 6.56
C VAL A 557 21.88 -0.71 8.02
N ARG A 558 20.98 0.11 8.58
CA ARG A 558 21.03 0.55 9.99
C ARG A 558 20.06 -0.26 10.82
N THR A 559 20.51 -0.66 12.00
CA THR A 559 19.69 -1.30 13.04
C THR A 559 19.80 -0.46 14.32
N PRO A 560 18.99 0.60 14.48
CA PRO A 560 18.92 1.40 15.69
C PRO A 560 18.50 0.56 16.90
N ALA A 561 18.94 0.98 18.08
CA ALA A 561 18.42 0.44 19.33
C ALA A 561 17.06 1.09 19.62
N VAL A 562 15.97 0.35 19.44
CA VAL A 562 14.61 0.82 19.73
C VAL A 562 14.13 0.19 21.03
N ARG A 563 13.70 1.01 21.98
CA ARG A 563 13.05 0.59 23.22
C ARG A 563 11.63 1.15 23.26
N ARG A 564 10.67 0.24 23.19
CA ARG A 564 9.24 0.56 23.15
C ARG A 564 8.72 0.91 24.54
N GLY A 565 7.97 1.99 24.63
CA GLY A 565 7.20 2.36 25.82
C GLY A 565 5.71 2.42 25.52
N VAL A 566 4.90 2.74 26.53
CA VAL A 566 3.44 2.89 26.36
C VAL A 566 3.10 4.19 25.61
N LEU A 567 3.78 5.29 25.95
CA LEU A 567 3.53 6.62 25.40
C LEU A 567 4.64 7.14 24.49
N HIS A 568 5.88 6.72 24.74
CA HIS A 568 7.04 7.15 23.98
C HIS A 568 8.03 6.01 23.81
N ASP A 569 8.70 6.00 22.67
CA ASP A 569 9.74 5.07 22.32
C ASP A 569 11.09 5.80 22.34
N VAL A 570 12.10 5.15 22.89
CA VAL A 570 13.48 5.67 22.94
C VAL A 570 14.29 5.00 21.85
N ILE A 571 14.94 5.80 21.02
CA ILE A 571 15.65 5.35 19.84
C ILE A 571 17.08 5.87 19.90
N VAL A 572 18.04 4.94 19.87
CA VAL A 572 19.47 5.25 19.84
C VAL A 572 20.05 4.85 18.48
N GLN A 573 20.70 5.79 17.84
CA GLN A 573 21.37 5.65 16.56
C GLN A 573 22.81 6.11 16.67
N PHE A 574 23.65 5.64 15.76
CA PHE A 574 25.00 6.17 15.64
C PHE A 574 25.47 6.21 14.18
N SER A 575 26.47 7.05 13.95
CA SER A 575 27.42 6.90 12.85
C SER A 575 28.83 6.92 13.42
N SER A 576 29.73 6.15 12.83
CA SER A 576 31.15 6.17 13.20
C SER A 576 31.98 6.68 12.04
N GLN A 577 33.08 7.36 12.35
CA GLN A 577 34.09 7.74 11.37
C GLN A 577 35.24 6.72 11.41
N ARG A 578 35.87 6.49 10.26
CA ARG A 578 36.98 5.54 10.15
C ARG A 578 38.16 6.01 11.01
N GLY A 579 38.69 5.12 11.83
CA GLY A 579 39.85 5.41 12.69
C GLY A 579 39.56 6.08 14.04
N SER A 580 38.29 6.39 14.36
CA SER A 580 37.90 6.89 15.69
C SER A 580 37.05 5.86 16.44
N GLU A 581 37.21 5.82 17.78
CA GLU A 581 36.30 5.13 18.70
C GLU A 581 35.09 5.99 19.09
N ALA A 582 35.17 7.30 18.87
CA ALA A 582 34.05 8.21 19.07
C ALA A 582 32.96 7.96 18.02
N VAL A 583 31.71 8.10 18.44
CA VAL A 583 30.55 7.91 17.57
C VAL A 583 29.62 9.12 17.65
N ASP A 584 29.06 9.51 16.51
CA ASP A 584 27.99 10.49 16.46
C ASP A 584 26.70 9.83 16.93
N CYS A 585 26.40 9.96 18.22
CA CYS A 585 25.21 9.40 18.82
C CYS A 585 24.01 10.31 18.56
N ARG A 586 22.92 9.73 18.03
CA ARG A 586 21.61 10.36 17.91
C ARG A 586 20.62 9.66 18.84
N LEU A 587 20.18 10.38 19.86
CA LEU A 587 19.12 9.96 20.78
C LEU A 587 17.80 10.64 20.39
N SER A 588 16.76 9.84 20.14
CA SER A 588 15.43 10.32 19.78
C SER A 588 14.36 9.76 20.71
N ILE A 589 13.39 10.60 21.10
CA ILE A 589 12.22 10.20 21.88
C ILE A 589 10.99 10.43 21.00
N SER A 590 10.43 9.35 20.46
CA SER A 590 9.26 9.39 19.56
C SER A 590 7.98 9.14 20.35
N PHE A 591 6.98 10.01 20.23
CA PHE A 591 5.74 9.91 20.98
C PHE A 591 4.64 9.22 20.17
N LEU A 592 3.84 8.38 20.82
CA LEU A 592 2.62 7.76 20.30
C LEU A 592 2.80 6.97 18.99
N ALA A 593 4.03 6.56 18.66
CA ALA A 593 4.33 5.70 17.51
C ALA A 593 3.51 4.40 17.54
N GLY A 594 3.22 3.88 18.75
CA GLY A 594 2.34 2.74 18.98
C GLY A 594 0.93 2.85 18.35
N LEU A 595 0.40 4.07 18.19
CA LEU A 595 -0.93 4.28 17.62
C LEU A 595 -0.99 3.92 16.13
N VAL A 596 0.13 4.03 15.40
CA VAL A 596 0.21 3.65 14.00
C VAL A 596 0.01 2.15 13.83
N TRP A 597 0.65 1.34 14.68
CA TRP A 597 0.54 -0.12 14.65
C TRP A 597 -0.86 -0.58 15.05
N LEU A 598 -1.39 -0.04 16.15
CA LEU A 598 -2.74 -0.34 16.62
C LEU A 598 -3.78 0.04 15.55
N GLY A 599 -3.66 1.24 14.97
CA GLY A 599 -4.56 1.70 13.93
C GLY A 599 -4.51 0.82 12.68
N GLY A 600 -3.31 0.40 12.26
CA GLY A 600 -3.10 -0.56 11.19
C GLY A 600 -3.81 -1.90 11.40
N VAL A 601 -3.66 -2.48 12.59
CA VAL A 601 -4.35 -3.73 12.99
C VAL A 601 -5.87 -3.57 12.93
N LEU A 602 -6.41 -2.44 13.40
CA LEU A 602 -7.85 -2.18 13.34
C LEU A 602 -8.38 -2.05 11.91
N VAL A 603 -7.62 -1.43 11.00
CA VAL A 603 -7.96 -1.38 9.57
C VAL A 603 -7.94 -2.79 8.96
N LEU A 604 -6.90 -3.59 9.21
CA LEU A 604 -6.83 -4.97 8.70
C LEU A 604 -7.98 -5.84 9.23
N LEU A 605 -8.27 -5.75 10.53
CA LEU A 605 -9.40 -6.44 11.15
C LEU A 605 -10.73 -6.02 10.52
N SER A 606 -10.89 -4.72 10.22
CA SER A 606 -12.10 -4.21 9.56
C SER A 606 -12.31 -4.83 8.17
N LEU A 607 -11.24 -4.98 7.39
CA LEU A 607 -11.27 -5.53 6.04
C LEU A 607 -11.53 -7.05 6.07
N ALA A 608 -10.92 -7.77 7.03
CA ALA A 608 -11.20 -9.19 7.26
C ALA A 608 -12.67 -9.44 7.64
N LEU A 609 -13.23 -8.63 8.56
CA LEU A 609 -14.65 -8.70 8.92
C LEU A 609 -15.59 -8.36 7.77
N ARG A 610 -15.19 -7.43 6.89
CA ARG A 610 -15.92 -7.08 5.67
C ARG A 610 -15.90 -8.25 4.67
N GLY A 611 -14.75 -8.90 4.47
CA GLY A 611 -14.62 -10.08 3.59
C GLY A 611 -15.55 -11.23 3.98
N ARG A 612 -15.63 -11.55 5.28
CA ARG A 612 -16.57 -12.57 5.82
C ARG A 612 -18.05 -12.23 5.66
N SER A 613 -18.39 -10.98 5.32
CA SER A 613 -19.77 -10.56 5.06
C SER A 613 -20.16 -10.63 3.58
N LEU A 614 -19.22 -11.02 2.72
CA LEU A 614 -19.42 -11.24 1.29
C LEU A 614 -19.62 -12.73 0.93
N GLY A 615 -19.15 -13.64 1.79
CA GLY A 615 -19.52 -15.07 1.80
C GLY A 615 -20.79 -15.29 2.59
#